data_AF-A0A7X5SCC8-F1
#
_entry.id   AF-A0A7X5SCC8-F1
#
_cell.length_a   1.000
_cell.length_b   1.000
_cell.length_c   1.000
_cell.angle_alpha   90.00
_cell.angle_beta   90.00
_cell.angle_gamma   90.00
#
_symmetry.space_group_name_H-M   'P 1'
#
loop_
_entity.id
_entity.type
_entity.pdbx_description
1 polymer ?
#
loop_
_entity_poly.entity_id
_entity_poly.type
_entity_poly.pdbx_seq_one_letter_code
_entity_poly.pdbx_strand_id
1 'polypeptide(L)'
;AGGRALSGRRVLIDAGPGTPDGLRCDVDGNLWCGWGMGDDALDGVMVFNPDGRPIGRIRLPERCANLCFGGRHRNRLFMAASQSLYALYVEVQGCAGG
;
A
#
# COMPACT_ATOMS: atom_id res chain seq x y z
N ALA A 1 10.17 -20.58 5.73
CA ALA A 1 8.77 -20.99 5.41
C ALA A 1 8.66 -21.17 3.90
N GLY A 2 8.21 -22.33 3.42
CA GLY A 2 8.25 -22.70 2.00
C GLY A 2 7.04 -22.31 1.15
N GLY A 3 6.10 -21.50 1.67
CA GLY A 3 5.01 -20.89 0.89
C GLY A 3 4.12 -21.87 0.10
N ARG A 4 3.89 -23.10 0.58
CA ARG A 4 3.22 -24.16 -0.22
C ARG A 4 1.69 -24.16 -0.13
N ALA A 5 1.12 -23.59 0.93
CA ALA A 5 -0.32 -23.55 1.14
C ALA A 5 -0.72 -22.28 1.90
N LEU A 6 -1.93 -21.78 1.63
CA LEU A 6 -2.55 -20.67 2.36
C LEU A 6 -3.58 -21.23 3.35
N SER A 7 -3.60 -20.70 4.56
CA SER A 7 -4.58 -21.02 5.60
C SER A 7 -4.87 -19.77 6.44
N GLY A 8 -5.86 -19.83 7.33
CA GLY A 8 -6.16 -18.71 8.24
C GLY A 8 -6.79 -17.49 7.56
N ARG A 9 -7.69 -17.71 6.58
CA ARG A 9 -8.45 -16.63 5.94
C ARG A 9 -9.12 -15.78 7.02
N ARG A 10 -8.85 -14.48 6.98
CA ARG A 10 -9.50 -13.47 7.81
C ARG A 10 -9.71 -12.19 7.01
N VAL A 11 -10.65 -11.38 7.47
CA VAL A 11 -10.72 -9.97 7.07
C VAL A 11 -9.58 -9.26 7.81
N LEU A 12 -8.67 -8.62 7.05
CA LEU A 12 -7.59 -7.83 7.62
C LEU A 12 -8.05 -6.38 7.85
N ILE A 13 -8.70 -5.78 6.85
CA ILE A 13 -9.16 -4.38 6.86
C ILE A 13 -10.60 -4.34 6.35
N ASP A 14 -11.43 -3.55 7.01
CA ASP A 14 -12.68 -3.03 6.46
C ASP A 14 -12.39 -1.61 5.94
N ALA A 15 -12.62 -1.40 4.64
CA ALA A 15 -12.26 -0.15 3.97
C ALA A 15 -13.29 0.98 4.18
N GLY A 16 -14.46 0.67 4.77
CA GLY A 16 -15.54 1.63 4.93
C GLY A 16 -15.87 2.33 3.59
N PRO A 17 -15.82 3.68 3.51
CA PRO A 17 -16.12 4.42 2.28
C PRO A 17 -14.98 4.40 1.25
N GLY A 18 -13.79 3.90 1.62
CA GLY A 18 -12.62 3.86 0.75
C GLY A 18 -12.59 2.63 -0.15
N THR A 19 -11.85 2.73 -1.25
CA THR A 19 -11.60 1.60 -2.15
C THR A 19 -10.10 1.29 -2.20
N PRO A 20 -9.64 0.17 -1.59
CA PRO A 20 -8.29 -0.33 -1.78
C PRO A 20 -8.14 -0.93 -3.18
N ASP A 21 -6.99 -0.71 -3.81
CA ASP A 21 -6.63 -1.28 -5.12
C ASP A 21 -5.29 -2.03 -5.01
N GLY A 22 -4.25 -1.62 -5.74
CA GLY A 22 -2.94 -2.28 -5.72
C GLY A 22 -2.28 -2.25 -4.34
N LEU A 23 -1.70 -3.39 -3.95
CA LEU A 23 -1.15 -3.60 -2.61
C LEU A 23 0.28 -4.15 -2.62
N ARG A 24 1.09 -3.78 -1.63
CA ARG A 24 2.46 -4.30 -1.41
C ARG A 24 2.76 -4.42 0.07
N CYS A 25 3.64 -5.33 0.44
CA CYS A 25 4.14 -5.46 1.80
C CYS A 25 5.53 -4.85 1.94
N ASP A 26 5.82 -4.29 3.12
CA ASP A 26 7.19 -3.94 3.52
C ASP A 26 7.82 -5.04 4.39
N VAL A 27 9.12 -4.89 4.67
CA VAL A 27 9.90 -5.87 5.45
C VAL A 27 9.41 -6.08 6.89
N ASP A 28 8.61 -5.15 7.43
CA ASP A 28 8.01 -5.25 8.77
C ASP A 28 6.62 -5.92 8.73
N GLY A 29 6.14 -6.26 7.53
CA GLY A 29 4.84 -6.88 7.29
C GLY A 29 3.69 -5.88 7.22
N ASN A 30 3.96 -4.58 7.13
CA ASN A 30 2.90 -3.60 6.91
C ASN A 30 2.38 -3.70 5.48
N LEU A 31 1.07 -3.52 5.32
CA LEU A 31 0.39 -3.51 4.03
C LEU A 31 0.22 -2.06 3.55
N TRP A 32 0.76 -1.78 2.37
CA TRP A 32 0.63 -0.52 1.66
C TRP A 32 -0.38 -0.69 0.53
N CYS A 33 -1.46 0.09 0.52
CA CYS A 33 -2.53 -0.01 -0.47
C CYS A 33 -2.73 1.33 -1.20
N GLY A 34 -2.79 1.27 -2.52
CA GLY A 34 -3.41 2.31 -3.32
C GLY A 34 -4.84 2.49 -2.87
N TRP A 35 -5.28 3.73 -2.74
CA TRP A 35 -6.54 4.08 -2.12
C TRP A 35 -7.20 5.25 -2.86
N GLY A 36 -8.53 5.23 -2.86
CA GLY A 36 -9.33 6.34 -3.34
C GLY A 36 -10.80 5.99 -3.52
N MET A 37 -11.48 6.76 -4.37
CA MET A 37 -12.94 6.73 -4.59
C MET A 37 -13.73 7.16 -3.34
N GLY A 38 -15.00 7.55 -3.55
CA GLY A 38 -15.87 8.06 -2.49
C GLY A 38 -15.70 9.55 -2.24
N ASP A 39 -14.53 9.95 -1.72
CA ASP A 39 -14.19 11.33 -1.35
C ASP A 39 -12.72 11.62 -1.69
N ASP A 40 -12.39 12.81 -2.21
CA ASP A 40 -11.02 13.18 -2.61
C ASP A 40 -10.08 13.23 -1.40
N ALA A 41 -10.61 13.52 -0.21
CA ALA A 41 -9.92 13.39 1.04
C ALA A 41 -9.68 11.92 1.44
N LEU A 42 -9.94 10.91 0.62
CA LEU A 42 -9.48 9.51 0.78
C LEU A 42 -8.36 9.12 -0.18
N ASP A 43 -8.12 9.89 -1.24
CA ASP A 43 -7.17 9.54 -2.28
C ASP A 43 -5.71 9.45 -1.79
N GLY A 44 -4.96 8.53 -2.38
CA GLY A 44 -3.54 8.32 -2.17
C GLY A 44 -3.19 6.89 -1.74
N VAL A 45 -2.37 6.75 -0.70
CA VAL A 45 -1.94 5.43 -0.18
C VAL A 45 -2.28 5.32 1.30
N MET A 46 -2.87 4.20 1.70
CA MET A 46 -3.09 3.83 3.10
C MET A 46 -2.09 2.76 3.53
N VAL A 47 -1.58 2.86 4.76
CA VAL A 47 -0.63 1.90 5.34
C VAL A 47 -1.22 1.30 6.60
N PHE A 48 -1.23 -0.03 6.68
CA PHE A 48 -1.75 -0.79 7.80
C PHE A 48 -0.68 -1.71 8.36
N ASN A 49 -0.65 -1.88 9.68
CA ASN A 49 0.22 -2.87 10.31
C ASN A 49 -0.31 -4.31 10.08
N PRO A 50 0.43 -5.37 10.47
CA PRO A 50 -0.01 -6.76 10.31
C PRO A 50 -1.34 -7.12 11.01
N ASP A 51 -1.77 -6.33 11.99
CA ASP A 51 -3.04 -6.51 12.69
C ASP A 51 -4.22 -5.83 11.96
N GLY A 52 -3.96 -5.07 10.89
CA GLY A 52 -4.97 -4.31 10.15
C GLY A 52 -5.22 -2.91 10.69
N ARG A 53 -4.43 -2.43 11.66
CA ARG A 53 -4.54 -1.06 12.19
C ARG A 53 -3.91 -0.06 11.23
N PRO A 54 -4.60 1.04 10.85
CA PRO A 54 -4.00 2.09 10.03
C PRO A 54 -2.87 2.77 10.81
N ILE A 55 -1.72 2.91 10.18
CA ILE A 55 -0.51 3.52 10.78
C ILE A 55 0.05 4.67 9.95
N GLY A 56 -0.44 4.87 8.73
CA GLY A 56 0.04 5.93 7.87
C GLY A 56 -0.85 6.19 6.67
N ARG A 57 -0.68 7.39 6.10
CA ARG A 57 -1.33 7.79 4.87
C ARG A 57 -0.45 8.76 4.07
N ILE A 58 -0.33 8.53 2.78
CA ILE A 58 0.23 9.49 1.82
C ILE A 58 -0.95 10.05 1.03
N ARG A 59 -1.22 11.36 1.17
CA ARG A 59 -2.26 12.02 0.38
C ARG A 59 -1.74 12.32 -1.01
N LEU A 60 -2.55 11.99 -2.02
CA LEU A 60 -2.33 12.40 -3.40
C LEU A 60 -3.55 13.23 -3.86
N PRO A 61 -3.41 14.09 -4.88
CA PRO A 61 -4.53 14.88 -5.41
C PRO A 61 -5.49 14.04 -6.28
N GLU A 62 -5.30 12.72 -6.33
CA GLU A 62 -6.05 11.79 -7.17
C GLU A 62 -5.86 10.35 -6.65
N ARG A 63 -6.86 9.50 -6.88
CA ARG A 63 -6.82 8.07 -6.48
C ARG A 63 -5.56 7.36 -6.98
N CYS A 64 -5.00 6.50 -6.15
CA CYS A 64 -3.86 5.66 -6.50
C CYS A 64 -4.33 4.25 -6.82
N ALA A 65 -4.12 3.81 -8.06
CA ALA A 65 -4.50 2.47 -8.49
C ALA A 65 -3.45 1.43 -8.10
N ASN A 66 -2.16 1.78 -8.09
CA ASN A 66 -1.10 0.83 -7.76
C ASN A 66 0.15 1.50 -7.20
N LEU A 67 0.98 0.72 -6.51
CA LEU A 67 2.25 1.17 -5.97
C LEU A 67 3.28 0.04 -5.94
N CYS A 68 4.56 0.40 -5.97
CA CYS A 68 5.64 -0.54 -5.75
C CYS A 68 6.86 0.12 -5.10
N PHE A 69 7.58 -0.66 -4.31
CA PHE A 69 8.88 -0.27 -3.80
C PHE A 69 9.94 -0.52 -4.87
N GLY A 70 10.79 0.48 -5.11
CA GLY A 70 11.88 0.39 -6.06
C GLY A 70 13.09 1.20 -5.61
N GLY A 71 13.98 1.48 -6.57
CA GLY A 71 15.30 2.04 -6.30
C GLY A 71 16.27 1.01 -5.71
N ARG A 72 17.56 1.37 -5.65
CA ARG A 72 18.66 0.49 -5.21
C ARG A 72 18.41 -0.14 -3.83
N HIS A 73 17.74 0.58 -2.94
CA HIS A 73 17.49 0.16 -1.57
C HIS A 73 16.05 -0.31 -1.32
N ARG A 74 15.21 -0.44 -2.37
CA ARG A 74 13.76 -0.74 -2.26
C ARG A 74 13.00 0.19 -1.30
N ASN A 75 13.45 1.43 -1.17
CA ASN A 75 12.89 2.42 -0.26
C ASN A 75 12.35 3.66 -0.99
N ARG A 76 12.25 3.59 -2.33
CA ARG A 76 11.52 4.59 -3.12
C ARG A 76 10.18 4.01 -3.52
N LEU A 77 9.11 4.52 -2.95
CA LEU A 77 7.75 4.12 -3.28
C LEU A 77 7.31 4.85 -4.55
N PHE A 78 7.06 4.12 -5.62
CA PHE A 78 6.41 4.60 -6.83
C PHE A 78 4.91 4.38 -6.72
N MET A 79 4.12 5.37 -7.11
CA MET A 79 2.66 5.35 -7.00
C MET A 79 2.06 5.74 -8.36
N ALA A 80 1.39 4.78 -9.00
CA ALA A 80 0.61 4.98 -10.21
C ALA A 80 -0.78 5.47 -9.80
N ALA A 81 -1.00 6.77 -10.00
CA ALA A 81 -2.29 7.39 -9.82
C ALA A 81 -2.98 7.60 -11.17
N SER A 82 -4.16 8.22 -11.18
CA SER A 82 -5.02 8.25 -12.37
C SER A 82 -4.34 8.85 -13.60
N GLN A 83 -3.71 10.01 -13.46
CA GLN A 83 -3.07 10.74 -14.57
C GLN A 83 -1.58 10.95 -14.36
N SER A 84 -1.05 10.61 -13.18
CA SER A 84 0.33 10.92 -12.81
C SER A 84 1.04 9.74 -12.13
N LEU A 85 2.37 9.78 -12.20
CA LEU A 85 3.26 8.94 -11.40
C LEU A 85 3.91 9.79 -10.31
N TYR A 86 3.73 9.39 -9.05
CA TYR A 86 4.39 10.01 -7.90
C TYR A 86 5.50 9.10 -7.38
N ALA A 87 6.50 9.68 -6.74
CA ALA A 87 7.53 8.91 -6.05
C ALA A 87 7.98 9.60 -4.76
N LEU A 88 8.13 8.81 -3.69
CA LEU A 88 8.56 9.27 -2.37
C LEU A 88 9.60 8.30 -1.80
N TYR A 89 10.66 8.82 -1.18
CA TYR A 89 11.53 8.00 -0.35
C TYR A 89 10.87 7.78 1.02
N VAL A 90 10.89 6.52 1.48
CA VAL A 90 10.37 6.11 2.78
C VAL A 90 11.46 5.41 3.58
N GLU A 91 11.32 5.37 4.91
CA GLU A 91 12.32 4.82 5.82
C GLU A 91 12.21 3.29 6.02
N VAL A 92 11.44 2.62 5.16
CA VAL A 92 11.28 1.16 5.16
C VAL A 92 11.58 0.58 3.78
N GLN A 93 11.96 -0.69 3.73
CA GLN A 93 12.16 -1.39 2.47
C GLN A 93 10.92 -2.20 2.10
N GLY A 94 10.60 -2.26 0.80
CA GLY A 94 9.65 -3.24 0.29
C GLY A 94 10.14 -4.67 0.50
N CYS A 95 9.18 -5.60 0.65
CA CYS A 95 9.45 -7.03 0.68
C CYS A 95 10.28 -7.48 -0.53
N ALA A 96 11.11 -8.51 -0.34
CA ALA A 96 11.83 -9.13 -1.43
C ALA A 96 10.86 -9.85 -2.38
N GLY A 97 11.04 -9.67 -3.69
CA GLY A 97 10.20 -10.28 -4.73
C GLY A 97 9.08 -9.38 -5.26
N GLY A 98 8.81 -8.24 -4.60
CA GLY A 98 7.69 -7.36 -4.92
C GLY A 98 6.48 -7.66 -4.05
#